data_AF-A0A258T6B0-F1
#
_entry.id   AF-A0A258T6B0-F1
#
_cell.length_a   1.000
_cell.length_b   1.000
_cell.length_c   1.000
_cell.angle_alpha   90.00
_cell.angle_beta   90.00
_cell.angle_gamma   90.00
#
_symmetry.space_group_name_H-M   'P 1'
#
loop_
_entity.id
_entity.type
_entity.pdbx_description
1 polymer ?
#
loop_
_entity_poly.entity_id
_entity_poly.type
_entity_poly.pdbx_seq_one_letter_code
_entity_poly.pdbx_strand_id
1 'polypeptide(L)'
;MSQRSLASCLRRLERNGLIRRRVIDGRQLGVEYSFTELGYSLDEPVTTLLLWTAKHAEGVRGAQDRYDDEGGQHRGEGAQSKPADPQNETGRN
;
A
#
# COMPACT_ATOMS: atom_id res chain seq x y z
N MET A 1 -4.02 5.21 -9.88
CA MET A 1 -2.93 4.45 -10.55
C MET A 1 -2.63 5.12 -11.88
N SER A 2 -1.38 5.48 -12.17
CA SER A 2 -1.03 6.20 -13.41
C SER A 2 -0.67 5.24 -14.54
N GLN A 3 -0.89 5.62 -15.80
CA GLN A 3 -0.57 4.80 -16.98
C GLN A 3 0.92 4.39 -17.01
N ARG A 4 1.82 5.26 -16.54
CA ARG A 4 3.25 4.98 -16.40
C ARG A 4 3.53 3.87 -15.38
N SER A 5 2.76 3.81 -14.29
CA SER A 5 2.88 2.75 -13.27
C SER A 5 2.47 1.39 -13.82
N LEU A 6 1.38 1.31 -14.59
CA LEU A 6 0.93 0.07 -15.23
C LEU A 6 1.93 -0.44 -16.26
N ALA A 7 2.40 0.42 -17.16
CA ALA A 7 3.39 0.03 -18.16
C ALA A 7 4.70 -0.43 -17.53
N SER A 8 5.11 0.18 -16.40
CA SER A 8 6.27 -0.28 -15.63
C SER A 8 6.03 -1.66 -15.00
N CYS A 9 4.84 -1.88 -14.42
CA CYS A 9 4.47 -3.15 -13.82
C CYS A 9 4.46 -4.29 -14.87
N LEU A 10 3.80 -4.07 -16.02
CA LEU A 10 3.73 -5.05 -17.10
C LEU A 10 5.13 -5.40 -17.64
N ARG A 11 6.01 -4.42 -17.85
CA ARG A 11 7.40 -4.70 -18.25
C ARG A 11 8.17 -5.53 -17.23
N ARG A 12 7.92 -5.33 -15.93
CA ARG A 12 8.54 -6.14 -14.87
C ARG A 12 8.01 -7.58 -14.89
N LEU A 13 6.70 -7.75 -15.03
CA LEU A 13 6.08 -9.08 -15.13
C LEU A 13 6.56 -9.83 -16.37
N GLU A 14 6.69 -9.14 -17.51
CA GLU A 14 7.21 -9.71 -18.76
C GLU A 14 8.67 -10.12 -18.62
N ARG A 15 9.52 -9.24 -18.06
CA ARG A 15 10.93 -9.54 -17.79
C ARG A 15 11.12 -10.73 -16.85
N ASN A 16 10.24 -10.88 -15.87
CA ASN A 16 10.26 -12.00 -14.93
C ASN A 16 9.68 -13.30 -15.54
N GLY A 17 9.20 -13.25 -16.79
CA GLY A 17 8.64 -14.41 -17.48
C GLY A 17 7.24 -14.82 -17.01
N LEU A 18 6.56 -13.98 -16.23
CA LEU A 18 5.21 -14.28 -15.69
C LEU A 18 4.11 -14.01 -16.71
N ILE A 19 4.33 -13.02 -17.58
CA ILE A 19 3.43 -12.71 -18.68
C ILE A 19 4.22 -12.68 -19.99
N ARG A 20 3.54 -12.98 -21.09
CA ARG A 20 4.06 -12.77 -22.45
C ARG A 20 3.29 -11.65 -23.11
N ARG A 21 4.01 -10.85 -23.90
CA ARG A 21 3.46 -9.77 -24.71
C ARG A 21 3.35 -10.22 -26.16
N ARG A 22 2.19 -10.03 -26.78
CA ARG A 22 1.95 -10.28 -28.20
C ARG A 22 1.45 -9.01 -28.88
N VAL A 23 2.02 -8.66 -30.03
CA VAL A 23 1.50 -7.60 -30.89
C VAL A 23 0.41 -8.21 -31.76
N ILE A 24 -0.74 -7.56 -31.80
CA ILE A 24 -1.83 -7.93 -32.70
C ILE A 24 -1.68 -7.08 -33.96
N ASP A 25 -1.34 -7.74 -35.06
CA ASP A 25 -1.27 -7.15 -36.38
C ASP A 25 -2.60 -7.41 -37.12
N GLY A 26 -3.22 -6.35 -37.66
CA GLY A 26 -4.49 -6.48 -38.37
C GLY A 26 -5.34 -5.20 -38.36
N ARG A 27 -6.67 -5.35 -38.48
CA ARG A 27 -7.62 -4.23 -38.54
C ARG A 27 -7.64 -3.36 -37.28
N GLN A 28 -7.20 -3.89 -36.14
CA GLN A 28 -7.01 -3.16 -34.89
C GLN A 28 -5.60 -3.42 -34.39
N LEU A 29 -4.72 -2.42 -34.50
CA LEU A 29 -3.38 -2.48 -33.93
C LEU A 29 -3.48 -2.47 -32.40
N GLY A 30 -2.87 -3.46 -31.75
CA GLY A 30 -2.98 -3.62 -30.30
C GLY A 30 -1.87 -4.46 -29.69
N VAL A 31 -1.85 -4.48 -28.35
CA VAL A 31 -0.93 -5.31 -27.57
C VAL A 31 -1.76 -6.14 -26.61
N GLU A 32 -1.52 -7.44 -26.62
CA GLU A 32 -2.12 -8.38 -25.68
C GLU A 32 -1.06 -8.89 -24.71
N TYR A 33 -1.46 -9.04 -23.45
CA TYR A 33 -0.67 -9.69 -22.42
C TYR A 33 -1.41 -10.92 -21.95
N SER A 34 -0.72 -12.05 -21.86
CA SER A 34 -1.26 -13.31 -21.34
C SER A 34 -0.28 -13.92 -20.34
N PHE A 35 -0.77 -14.73 -19.40
CA PHE A 35 0.11 -15.48 -18.52
C PHE A 35 0.92 -16.52 -19.30
N THR A 36 2.13 -16.78 -18.82
CA THR A 36 2.93 -17.95 -19.21
C THR A 36 2.62 -19.12 -18.27
N GLU A 37 3.18 -20.29 -18.53
CA GLU A 37 3.14 -21.41 -17.58
C GLU A 37 3.69 -21.03 -16.19
N LEU A 38 4.77 -20.25 -16.15
CA LEU A 38 5.32 -19.71 -14.90
C LEU A 38 4.39 -18.67 -14.25
N GLY A 39 3.66 -17.90 -15.06
CA GLY A 39 2.62 -17.00 -14.56
C GLY A 39 1.47 -17.75 -13.89
N TYR A 40 1.01 -18.85 -14.50
CA TYR A 40 -0.05 -19.68 -13.95
C TYR A 40 0.36 -20.41 -12.67
N SER A 41 1.63 -20.80 -12.53
CA SER A 41 2.10 -21.43 -11.28
C SER A 41 2.06 -20.51 -10.05
N LEU A 42 1.85 -19.19 -10.23
CA LEU A 42 1.61 -18.27 -9.12
C LEU A 42 0.20 -18.36 -8.52
N ASP A 43 -0.76 -18.99 -9.20
CA ASP A 43 -2.14 -19.07 -8.74
C ASP A 43 -2.24 -19.72 -7.35
N GLU A 44 -1.59 -20.86 -7.17
CA GLU A 44 -1.57 -21.60 -5.90
C GLU A 44 -0.94 -20.81 -4.74
N PRO A 45 0.31 -20.28 -4.83
CA PRO A 45 0.91 -19.55 -3.71
C PRO A 45 0.20 -18.24 -3.42
N VAL A 46 -0.31 -17.53 -4.44
CA VAL A 46 -1.07 -16.28 -4.24
C VAL A 46 -2.40 -16.58 -3.55
N THR A 47 -3.13 -17.58 -4.02
CA THR A 47 -4.38 -18.02 -3.39
C THR A 47 -4.16 -18.49 -1.97
N THR A 48 -3.11 -19.28 -1.73
CA THR A 48 -2.76 -19.75 -0.38
C THR A 48 -2.46 -18.59 0.56
N LEU A 49 -1.68 -17.61 0.11
CA LEU A 49 -1.39 -16.42 0.89
C LEU A 49 -2.68 -15.63 1.18
N LEU A 50 -3.56 -15.46 0.19
CA LEU A 50 -4.84 -14.77 0.36
C LEU A 50 -5.75 -15.48 1.38
N LEU A 51 -5.81 -16.80 1.32
CA LEU A 51 -6.59 -17.60 2.29
C LEU A 51 -6.02 -17.47 3.70
N TRP A 52 -4.69 -17.49 3.82
CA TRP A 52 -4.03 -17.29 5.11
C TRP A 52 -4.29 -15.89 5.66
N THR A 53 -4.19 -14.83 4.84
CA THR A 53 -4.44 -13.46 5.30
C THR A 53 -5.91 -13.26 5.69
N ALA A 54 -6.84 -13.83 4.93
CA ALA A 54 -8.26 -13.82 5.28
C ALA A 54 -8.52 -14.52 6.63
N LYS A 55 -7.88 -15.68 6.86
CA LYS A 55 -8.00 -16.43 8.11
C LYS A 55 -7.45 -15.67 9.33
N HIS A 56 -6.40 -14.87 9.15
CA HIS A 56 -5.73 -14.17 10.25
C HIS A 56 -6.00 -12.67 10.28
N ALA A 57 -7.03 -12.20 9.57
CA ALA A 57 -7.33 -10.78 9.42
C ALA A 57 -7.47 -10.07 10.77
N GLU A 58 -8.17 -10.67 11.74
CA GLU A 58 -8.34 -10.13 13.09
C GLU A 58 -7.02 -10.05 13.87
N GLY A 59 -6.19 -11.09 13.78
CA GLY A 59 -4.88 -11.10 14.44
C GLY A 59 -3.94 -10.04 13.87
N VAL A 60 -3.98 -9.82 12.56
CA VAL A 60 -3.26 -8.74 11.89
C VAL A 60 -3.80 -7.38 12.31
N ARG A 61 -5.13 -7.20 12.37
CA ARG A 61 -5.77 -5.96 12.83
C ARG A 61 -5.34 -5.62 14.26
N GLY A 62 -5.46 -6.56 15.19
CA GLY A 62 -5.05 -6.32 16.58
C GLY A 62 -3.54 -6.10 16.76
N ALA A 63 -2.70 -6.57 15.83
CA ALA A 63 -1.28 -6.20 15.81
C ALA A 63 -1.05 -4.77 15.30
N GLN A 64 -1.81 -4.34 14.29
CA GLN A 64 -1.79 -2.96 13.79
C GLN A 64 -2.28 -1.98 14.86
N ASP A 65 -3.40 -2.27 15.52
CA ASP A 65 -3.97 -1.39 16.55
C ASP A 65 -2.98 -1.20 17.71
N ARG A 66 -2.36 -2.28 18.20
CA ARG A 66 -1.32 -2.18 19.24
C ARG A 66 -0.12 -1.35 18.81
N TYR A 67 0.34 -1.52 17.57
CA TYR A 67 1.45 -0.72 17.04
C TYR A 67 1.08 0.76 16.93
N ASP A 68 -0.13 1.07 16.48
CA ASP A 68 -0.62 2.44 16.36
C ASP A 68 -0.83 3.09 17.73
N ASP A 69 -1.29 2.33 18.73
CA ASP A 69 -1.41 2.78 20.13
C ASP A 69 -0.04 3.08 20.76
N GLU A 70 0.96 2.23 20.54
CA GLU A 70 2.35 2.44 21.00
C GLU A 70 3.05 3.59 20.24
N GLY A 71 2.81 3.71 18.93
CA GLY A 71 3.30 4.80 18.09
C GLY A 71 2.61 6.14 18.34
N GLY A 72 1.38 6.12 18.88
CA GLY A 72 0.64 7.28 19.35
C GLY A 72 1.22 7.87 20.64
N GLN A 73 1.78 7.04 21.52
CA GLN A 73 2.45 7.48 22.75
C GLN A 73 3.77 8.21 22.45
N HIS A 74 4.52 7.79 21.43
CA HIS A 74 5.78 8.43 21.05
C HIS A 74 5.62 9.80 20.34
N ARG A 75 4.41 10.16 19.89
CA ARG A 75 4.10 11.46 19.26
C ARG A 75 3.47 12.48 20.24
N GLY A 76 3.13 12.07 21.47
CA GLY A 76 2.35 12.87 22.43
C GLY A 76 3.14 13.66 23.49
N GLU A 77 4.43 13.40 23.72
CA GLU A 77 5.19 14.04 24.83
C GLU A 77 5.90 15.37 24.47
N GLY A 78 5.64 15.93 23.28
CA GLY A 78 6.30 17.16 22.79
C GLY A 78 5.48 18.45 22.85
N ALA A 79 4.21 18.45 23.26
CA ALA A 79 3.34 19.62 23.16
C ALA A 79 2.98 20.24 24.53
N GLN A 80 3.75 21.29 24.86
CA GLN A 80 3.43 22.41 25.75
C GLN A 80 3.33 22.18 27.27
N SER A 81 4.50 22.24 27.92
CA SER A 81 4.67 23.10 29.10
C SER A 81 5.21 24.46 28.64
N LYS A 82 4.36 25.49 28.63
CA LYS A 82 4.81 26.89 28.77
C LYS A 82 4.02 27.51 29.93
N PRO A 83 4.67 28.09 30.95
CA PRO A 83 3.97 28.61 32.11
C PRO A 83 3.25 29.93 31.79
N ALA A 84 2.21 30.21 32.59
CA ALA A 84 1.37 31.40 32.55
C ALA A 84 2.17 32.70 32.74
N ASP A 85 1.77 33.77 32.06
CA ASP A 85 2.19 35.15 32.36
C ASP A 85 0.96 35.94 32.87
N PRO A 86 0.95 36.39 34.14
CA PRO A 86 -0.19 37.09 34.73
C PRO A 86 -0.02 38.60 34.62
N GLN A 87 -0.02 39.17 33.42
CA GLN A 87 -0.02 40.63 33.24
C GLN A 87 -0.87 41.06 32.04
N ASN A 88 -2.18 41.16 32.28
CA ASN A 88 -2.99 42.15 31.58
C ASN A 88 -3.87 42.89 32.59
N GLU A 89 -3.20 43.62 33.49
CA GLU A 89 -3.78 44.84 34.04
C GLU A 89 -3.71 45.91 32.94
N THR A 90 -4.84 46.22 32.31
CA THR A 90 -5.03 47.52 31.68
C THR A 90 -6.51 47.91 31.77
N GLY A 91 -6.75 49.00 32.51
CA GLY A 91 -7.76 49.98 32.14
C GLY A 91 -9.12 49.86 32.82
N ARG A 92 -9.17 50.05 34.14
CA ARG A 92 -10.27 50.82 34.74
C ARG A 92 -10.06 52.29 34.41
N ASN A 93 -10.98 52.85 33.62
CA ASN A 93 -11.61 54.18 33.70
C ASN A 93 -11.93 54.73 32.31
#